data_AF-A0A2V6CHC7-F1
#
_entry.id   AF-A0A2V6CHC7-F1
#
_cell.length_a   1.000
_cell.length_b   1.000
_cell.length_c   1.000
_cell.angle_alpha   90.00
_cell.angle_beta   90.00
_cell.angle_gamma   90.00
#
_symmetry.space_group_name_H-M   'P 1'
#
loop_
_entity.id
_entity.type
_entity.pdbx_description
1 polymer ?
#
loop_
_entity_poly.entity_id
_entity_poly.type
_entity_poly.pdbx_seq_one_letter_code
_entity_poly.pdbx_strand_id
1 'polypeptide(L)'
;MKSAYELAMERLEKASPSLALSEDQKKEIAEVDSVYRAKIAEKELFLKDQIRKAQAADKFEEAESLEKQLASEIRRLHEDCKARKEKLRASFAGNR
;
A
#
# COMPACT_ATOMS: atom_id res chain seq x y z
N MET A 1 15.17 7.02 25.54
CA MET A 1 15.94 5.77 25.45
C MET A 1 15.76 5.26 24.03
N LYS A 2 16.82 5.17 23.22
CA LYS A 2 16.67 4.70 21.84
C LYS A 2 16.31 3.22 21.83
N SER A 3 15.43 2.80 20.92
CA SER A 3 15.08 1.39 20.73
C SER A 3 16.29 0.61 20.23
N ALA A 4 16.38 -0.68 20.56
CA ALA A 4 17.42 -1.57 20.05
C ALA A 4 17.47 -1.59 18.52
N TYR A 5 16.32 -1.36 17.88
CA TYR A 5 16.21 -1.22 16.42
C TYR A 5 16.93 0.02 15.90
N GLU A 6 16.72 1.18 16.54
CA GLU A 6 17.37 2.44 16.18
C GLU A 6 18.89 2.35 16.32
N LEU A 7 19.37 1.64 17.35
CA LEU A 7 20.81 1.44 17.58
C LEU A 7 21.46 0.52 16.54
N ALA A 8 20.73 -0.50 16.07
CA ALA A 8 21.19 -1.41 15.03
C ALA A 8 21.25 -0.72 13.66
N MET A 9 20.28 0.14 13.37
CA MET A 9 20.25 0.93 12.14
C MET A 9 21.38 1.98 12.10
N GLU A 10 21.67 2.64 13.22
CA GLU A 10 22.77 3.63 13.32
C GLU A 10 24.16 2.99 13.06
N ARG A 11 24.31 1.69 13.36
CA ARG A 11 25.54 0.93 13.07
C ARG A 11 25.63 0.51 11.61
N LEU A 12 24.49 0.21 10.98
CA LEU A 12 24.41 -0.19 9.58
C LEU A 12 24.70 1.00 8.64
N GLU A 13 24.17 2.20 8.94
CA GLU A 13 24.46 3.43 8.20
C GLU A 13 25.96 3.79 8.19
N LYS A 14 26.68 3.50 9.29
CA LYS A 14 28.12 3.77 9.40
C LYS A 14 29.00 2.79 8.60
N ALA A 15 28.51 1.58 8.30
CA ALA A 15 29.30 0.49 7.71
C ALA A 15 29.20 0.38 6.18
N SER A 16 28.16 0.95 5.56
CA SER A 16 28.03 1.04 4.10
C SER A 16 27.18 2.23 3.72
N PRO A 17 27.76 3.34 3.24
CA PRO A 17 27.01 4.49 2.76
C PRO A 17 26.45 4.21 1.36
N SER A 18 25.71 3.11 1.19
CA SER A 18 24.63 3.08 0.21
C SER A 18 23.46 3.83 0.83
N LEU A 19 22.63 4.47 0.00
CA LEU A 19 21.54 5.39 0.38
C LEU A 19 20.50 4.73 1.30
N ALA A 20 20.83 4.53 2.57
CA ALA A 20 19.90 4.08 3.57
C ALA A 20 18.89 5.20 3.78
N LEU A 21 17.61 4.86 3.62
CA LEU A 21 16.53 5.77 3.97
C LEU A 21 16.58 6.03 5.47
N SER A 22 16.39 7.28 5.88
CA SER A 22 16.24 7.62 7.29
C SER A 22 15.00 6.93 7.88
N GLU A 23 14.93 6.81 9.21
CA GLU A 23 13.77 6.24 9.87
C GLU A 23 12.46 6.98 9.54
N ASP A 24 12.52 8.31 9.40
CA ASP A 24 11.35 9.09 9.04
C ASP A 24 10.95 8.87 7.57
N GLN A 25 11.90 8.74 6.65
CA GLN A 25 11.63 8.36 5.26
C GLN A 25 11.01 6.96 5.14
N LYS A 26 11.47 6.00 5.97
CA LYS A 26 10.86 4.66 6.04
C LYS A 26 9.44 4.72 6.59
N LYS A 27 9.20 5.51 7.64
CA LYS A 27 7.85 5.71 8.21
C LYS A 27 6.91 6.33 7.18
N GLU A 28 7.34 7.33 6.42
CA GLU A 28 6.54 7.95 5.36
C GLU A 28 6.15 6.93 4.27
N ILE A 29 7.08 6.06 3.87
CA ILE A 29 6.78 4.98 2.92
C ILE A 29 5.79 3.96 3.52
N ALA A 30 5.98 3.59 4.79
CA ALA A 30 5.09 2.65 5.48
C ALA A 30 3.68 3.22 5.66
N GLU A 31 3.56 4.53 5.87
CA GLU A 31 2.26 5.22 5.94
C GLU A 31 1.52 5.14 4.61
N VAL A 32 2.21 5.29 3.47
CA VAL A 32 1.61 5.05 2.15
C VAL A 32 1.05 3.62 2.06
N ASP A 33 1.82 2.62 2.49
CA ASP A 33 1.35 1.23 2.51
C ASP A 33 0.11 1.05 3.40
N SER A 34 0.10 1.63 4.60
CA SER A 34 -1.03 1.60 5.53
C SER A 34 -2.30 2.18 4.89
N VAL A 35 -2.19 3.36 4.30
CA VAL A 35 -3.30 4.06 3.66
C VAL A 35 -3.89 3.25 2.51
N TYR A 36 -3.06 2.68 1.63
CA TYR A 36 -3.56 1.88 0.51
C TYR A 36 -4.14 0.54 0.97
N ARG A 37 -3.59 -0.10 2.01
CA ARG A 37 -4.19 -1.29 2.63
C ARG A 37 -5.60 -0.99 3.16
N ALA A 38 -5.79 0.13 3.83
CA ALA A 38 -7.10 0.54 4.31
C ALA A 38 -8.10 0.75 3.15
N LYS A 39 -7.68 1.45 2.09
CA LYS A 39 -8.51 1.66 0.88
C LYS A 39 -8.92 0.34 0.21
N ILE A 40 -7.99 -0.60 0.10
CA ILE A 40 -8.25 -1.91 -0.49
C ILE A 40 -9.27 -2.67 0.37
N ALA A 41 -9.07 -2.70 1.69
CA ALA A 41 -9.99 -3.38 2.61
C ALA A 41 -11.41 -2.80 2.54
N GLU A 42 -11.53 -1.47 2.46
CA GLU A 42 -12.82 -0.80 2.29
C GLU A 42 -13.51 -1.21 0.97
N LYS A 43 -12.78 -1.16 -0.16
CA LYS A 43 -13.32 -1.56 -1.47
C LYS A 43 -13.70 -3.02 -1.52
N GLU A 44 -12.86 -3.89 -0.96
CA GLU A 44 -13.16 -5.32 -0.84
C GLU A 44 -14.43 -5.56 -0.05
N LEU A 45 -14.56 -4.95 1.14
CA LEU A 45 -15.72 -5.14 1.99
C LEU A 45 -17.00 -4.71 1.27
N PHE A 46 -16.96 -3.54 0.63
CA PHE A 46 -18.10 -2.98 -0.10
C PHE A 46 -18.53 -3.84 -1.29
N LEU A 47 -17.59 -4.17 -2.19
CA LEU A 47 -17.94 -4.93 -3.40
C LEU A 47 -18.27 -6.39 -3.08
N LYS A 48 -17.60 -7.04 -2.12
CA LYS A 48 -17.96 -8.39 -1.66
C LYS A 48 -19.35 -8.44 -1.04
N ASP A 49 -19.81 -7.37 -0.38
CA ASP A 49 -21.19 -7.27 0.08
C ASP A 49 -22.19 -7.18 -1.08
N GLN A 50 -21.89 -6.36 -2.09
CA GLN A 50 -22.73 -6.27 -3.29
C GLN A 50 -22.79 -7.57 -4.10
N ILE A 51 -21.65 -8.23 -4.29
CA ILE A 51 -21.58 -9.54 -4.98
C ILE A 51 -22.48 -10.55 -4.26
N ARG A 52 -22.38 -10.65 -2.93
CA ARG A 52 -23.24 -11.55 -2.14
C ARG A 52 -24.72 -11.22 -2.30
N LYS A 53 -25.09 -9.94 -2.33
CA LYS A 53 -26.47 -9.50 -2.56
C LYS A 53 -26.97 -9.86 -3.97
N ALA A 54 -26.14 -9.67 -5.00
CA ALA A 54 -26.48 -10.04 -6.37
C ALA A 54 -26.65 -11.56 -6.53
N GLN A 55 -25.75 -12.35 -5.93
CA GLN A 55 -25.84 -13.81 -5.88
C GLN A 55 -27.11 -14.29 -5.17
N ALA A 56 -27.46 -13.69 -4.03
CA ALA A 56 -28.68 -14.02 -3.29
C ALA A 56 -29.98 -13.64 -4.03
N ALA A 57 -29.88 -12.77 -5.04
CA ALA A 57 -30.98 -12.36 -5.90
C ALA A 57 -30.97 -13.06 -7.27
N ASP A 58 -30.15 -14.11 -7.45
CA ASP A 58 -29.95 -14.85 -8.71
C ASP A 58 -29.50 -13.97 -9.89
N LYS A 59 -28.88 -12.82 -9.61
CA LYS A 59 -28.35 -11.89 -10.62
C LYS A 59 -26.89 -12.19 -10.95
N PHE A 60 -26.65 -13.34 -11.58
CA PHE A 60 -25.30 -13.84 -11.80
C PHE A 60 -24.46 -12.97 -12.74
N GLU A 61 -25.05 -12.36 -13.76
CA GLU A 61 -24.33 -11.42 -14.64
C GLU A 61 -23.86 -10.16 -13.89
N GLU A 62 -24.70 -9.65 -12.98
CA GLU A 62 -24.35 -8.51 -12.12
C GLU A 62 -23.22 -8.90 -11.16
N ALA A 63 -23.30 -10.08 -10.55
CA ALA A 63 -22.25 -10.60 -9.68
C ALA A 63 -20.90 -10.75 -10.41
N GLU A 64 -20.89 -11.30 -11.62
CA GLU A 64 -19.68 -11.44 -12.43
C GLU A 64 -19.07 -10.08 -12.82
N SER A 65 -19.92 -9.11 -13.17
CA SER A 65 -19.48 -7.74 -13.44
C SER A 65 -18.83 -7.09 -12.22
N LEU A 66 -19.43 -7.25 -11.03
CA LEU A 66 -18.90 -6.75 -9.76
C LEU A 66 -17.58 -7.43 -9.36
N GLU A 67 -17.41 -8.73 -9.65
CA GLU A 67 -16.15 -9.44 -9.44
C GLU A 67 -15.02 -8.91 -10.33
N LYS A 68 -15.32 -8.66 -11.62
CA LYS A 68 -14.37 -8.03 -12.56
C LYS A 68 -14.00 -6.62 -12.10
N GLN A 69 -14.97 -5.86 -11.61
CA GLN A 69 -14.74 -4.54 -11.05
C GLN A 69 -13.87 -4.60 -9.79
N LEU A 70 -14.13 -5.54 -8.88
CA LEU A 70 -13.31 -5.71 -7.68
C LEU A 70 -11.85 -6.01 -8.04
N ALA A 71 -11.63 -6.93 -8.98
CA ALA A 71 -10.28 -7.29 -9.42
C ALA A 71 -9.53 -6.11 -10.05
N SER A 72 -10.21 -5.29 -10.86
CA SER A 72 -9.60 -4.13 -11.51
C SER A 72 -9.27 -3.02 -10.52
N GLU A 73 -10.15 -2.74 -9.56
CA GLU A 73 -9.95 -1.74 -8.51
C GLU A 73 -8.79 -2.12 -7.58
N ILE A 74 -8.70 -3.38 -7.13
CA ILE A 74 -7.57 -3.85 -6.31
C ILE A 74 -6.25 -3.69 -7.06
N ARG A 75 -6.21 -4.12 -8.34
CA ARG A 75 -5.00 -3.99 -9.17
C ARG A 75 -4.57 -2.53 -9.27
N ARG A 76 -5.51 -1.64 -9.59
CA ARG A 76 -5.25 -0.20 -9.69
C ARG A 76 -4.70 0.38 -8.39
N LEU A 77 -5.30 0.03 -7.24
CA LEU A 77 -4.83 0.52 -5.93
C LEU A 77 -3.43 0.02 -5.58
N HIS A 78 -3.06 -1.20 -5.97
CA HIS A 78 -1.69 -1.69 -5.83
C HIS A 78 -0.70 -0.93 -6.73
N GLU A 79 -1.07 -0.66 -7.98
CA GLU A 79 -0.26 0.12 -8.91
C GLU A 79 -0.06 1.56 -8.42
N ASP A 80 -1.14 2.21 -7.95
CA ASP A 80 -1.10 3.55 -7.39
C ASP A 80 -0.25 3.59 -6.11
N CYS A 81 -0.34 2.58 -5.24
CA CYS A 81 0.52 2.45 -4.07
C CYS A 81 2.00 2.36 -4.47
N LYS A 82 2.33 1.49 -5.42
CA LYS A 82 3.70 1.33 -5.93
C LYS A 82 4.22 2.64 -6.51
N ALA A 83 3.46 3.27 -7.40
CA ALA A 83 3.83 4.53 -8.03
C ALA A 83 4.00 5.66 -7.00
N ARG A 84 3.14 5.72 -5.97
CA ARG A 84 3.26 6.69 -4.88
C ARG A 84 4.55 6.48 -4.08
N LYS A 85 4.87 5.25 -3.72
CA LYS A 85 6.10 4.91 -3.00
C LYS A 85 7.36 5.19 -3.83
N GLU A 86 7.32 4.94 -5.14
CA GLU A 86 8.43 5.25 -6.05
C GLU A 86 8.66 6.76 -6.18
N LYS A 87 7.59 7.55 -6.38
CA LYS A 87 7.67 9.02 -6.39
C LYS A 87 8.20 9.57 -5.08
N LEU A 88 7.75 9.01 -3.95
CA LEU A 88 8.22 9.40 -2.62
C LEU A 88 9.71 9.11 -2.46
N ARG A 89 10.17 7.91 -2.83
CA ARG A 89 11.61 7.56 -2.84
C ARG A 89 12.43 8.48 -3.76
N ALA A 90 11.91 8.84 -4.93
CA ALA A 90 12.58 9.77 -5.84
C ALA A 90 12.70 11.18 -5.22
N SER A 91 11.68 11.64 -4.50
CA SER A 91 11.72 12.94 -3.81
C SER A 91 12.79 12.99 -2.73
N PHE A 92 13.05 11.88 -2.03
CA PHE A 92 14.13 11.78 -1.05
C PHE A 92 15.52 11.90 -1.68
N ALA A 93 15.68 11.49 -2.93
CA ALA A 93 16.93 11.62 -3.66
C ALA A 93 17.14 13.04 -4.24
N GLY A 94 16.06 13.72 -4.61
CA GLY A 94 16.06 15.05 -5.23
C GLY A 94 16.04 16.23 -4.25
N ASN A 95 15.81 16.01 -2.95
CA ASN A 95 15.88 17.05 -1.91
C ASN A 95 17.31 17.30 -1.39
N ARG A 96 18.31 17.01 -2.22
CA ARG A 96 19.74 17.27 -1.97
C ARG A 96 20.22 18.44 -2.82
#